data_AF-A0A7R9H3V7-F1
#
_entry.id   AF-A0A7R9H3V7-F1
#
_cell.length_a   1.000
_cell.length_b   1.000
_cell.length_c   1.000
_cell.angle_alpha   90.00
_cell.angle_beta   90.00
_cell.angle_gamma   90.00
#
_symmetry.space_group_name_H-M   'P 1'
#
loop_
_entity.id
_entity.type
_entity.pdbx_description
1 polymer ?
#
loop_
_entity_poly.entity_id
_entity_poly.type
_entity_poly.pdbx_seq_one_letter_code
_entity_poly.pdbx_strand_id
1 'polypeptide(L)'
;MLRPEEVEMLVCGSPTLDLNELRKVTEYDGYKADDVIIIDFWEVLQSLSDELKKKFLLFATGSDRVPVGGMGEMTFKITRVTNKPDNLPEAHTCFNQLVLPNYSTQEILRQKLIIAISNAEGFGLENMARGIEEEGARHQGIWREASRNMARGIEEEDARHRGRGREASRKKA
;
A
#
# COMPACT_ATOMS: atom_id res chain seq x y z
N MET A 1 -40.57 8.56 11.47
CA MET A 1 -39.61 8.01 12.47
C MET A 1 -38.46 7.45 11.66
N LEU A 2 -37.22 7.80 11.99
CA LEU A 2 -36.05 7.26 11.28
C LEU A 2 -35.91 5.77 11.57
N ARG A 3 -35.45 5.01 10.59
CA ARG A 3 -35.16 3.58 10.75
C ARG A 3 -33.92 3.39 11.64
N PRO A 4 -33.77 2.26 12.36
CA PRO A 4 -32.60 2.00 13.19
C PRO A 4 -31.27 2.23 12.47
N GLU A 5 -31.20 1.87 11.18
CA GLU A 5 -30.01 2.01 10.35
C GLU A 5 -29.71 3.49 10.00
N GLU A 6 -30.73 4.33 9.90
CA GLU A 6 -30.58 5.77 9.66
C GLU A 6 -30.10 6.49 10.92
N VAL A 7 -30.56 6.05 12.10
CA VAL A 7 -30.06 6.55 13.38
C VAL A 7 -28.62 6.12 13.62
N GLU A 8 -28.28 4.85 13.33
CA GLU A 8 -26.92 4.34 13.40
C GLU A 8 -25.99 5.12 12.47
N MET A 9 -26.40 5.38 11.23
CA MET A 9 -25.62 6.18 10.28
C MET A 9 -25.37 7.61 10.81
N LEU A 10 -26.40 8.26 11.38
CA LEU A 10 -26.26 9.59 11.97
C LEU A 10 -25.32 9.63 13.20
N VAL A 11 -25.25 8.54 13.97
CA VAL A 11 -24.45 8.46 15.21
C VAL A 11 -23.04 7.92 14.96
N CYS A 12 -22.89 6.95 14.06
CA CYS A 12 -21.67 6.17 13.82
C CYS A 12 -20.98 6.52 12.50
N GLY A 13 -21.66 7.20 11.57
CA GLY A 13 -21.11 7.59 10.27
C GLY A 13 -21.39 6.57 9.16
N SER A 14 -20.75 6.78 7.99
CA SER A 14 -20.83 5.86 6.86
C SER A 14 -19.97 4.60 7.10
N PRO A 15 -20.48 3.40 6.79
CA PRO A 15 -19.72 2.15 6.98
C PRO A 15 -18.67 1.92 5.88
N THR A 16 -18.72 2.65 4.77
CA THR A 16 -17.88 2.42 3.60
C THR A 16 -16.70 3.39 3.55
N LEU A 17 -15.49 2.85 3.51
CA LEU A 17 -14.25 3.59 3.40
C LEU A 17 -13.87 3.75 1.91
N ASP A 18 -14.27 4.86 1.29
CA ASP A 18 -13.93 5.18 -0.10
C ASP A 18 -12.69 6.09 -0.19
N LEU A 19 -11.53 5.45 -0.33
CA LEU A 19 -10.25 6.13 -0.46
C LEU A 19 -10.15 7.01 -1.71
N ASN A 20 -10.94 6.77 -2.75
CA ASN A 20 -10.91 7.62 -3.95
C ASN A 20 -11.58 8.97 -3.66
N GLU A 21 -12.65 8.98 -2.87
CA GLU A 21 -13.27 10.22 -2.41
C GLU A 21 -12.32 10.99 -1.49
N LEU A 22 -11.66 10.31 -0.55
CA LEU A 22 -10.64 10.93 0.30
C LEU A 22 -9.50 11.55 -0.54
N ARG A 23 -9.03 10.82 -1.57
CA ARG A 23 -8.00 11.31 -2.49
C ARG A 23 -8.41 12.58 -3.22
N LYS A 24 -9.66 12.67 -3.69
CA LYS A 24 -10.17 13.85 -4.41
C LYS A 24 -10.15 15.12 -3.57
N VAL A 25 -10.38 15.00 -2.26
CA VAL A 25 -10.40 16.13 -1.32
C VAL A 25 -9.08 16.35 -0.60
N THR A 26 -8.05 15.58 -0.94
CA THR A 26 -6.74 15.70 -0.30
C THR A 26 -6.00 16.93 -0.81
N GLU A 27 -5.60 17.81 0.10
CA GLU A 27 -4.70 18.91 -0.20
C GLU A 27 -3.23 18.46 -0.08
N TYR A 28 -2.38 18.91 -1.01
CA TYR A 28 -0.96 18.60 -1.04
C TYR A 28 -0.12 19.84 -0.77
N ASP A 29 0.81 19.75 0.18
CA ASP A 29 1.74 20.82 0.56
C ASP A 29 3.19 20.34 0.42
N GLY A 30 3.94 20.97 -0.48
CA GLY A 30 5.28 20.52 -0.87
C GLY A 30 5.31 19.26 -1.74
N TYR A 31 4.13 18.72 -2.10
CA TYR A 31 3.93 17.68 -3.09
C TYR A 31 2.91 18.12 -4.14
N LYS A 32 2.87 17.40 -5.27
CA LYS A 32 1.81 17.45 -6.27
C LYS A 32 1.09 16.11 -6.33
N ALA A 33 -0.17 16.14 -6.78
CA ALA A 33 -0.99 14.93 -6.91
C ALA A 33 -0.41 13.88 -7.89
N ASP A 34 0.46 14.31 -8.81
CA ASP A 34 1.14 13.49 -9.82
C ASP A 34 2.60 13.12 -9.44
N ASP A 35 3.09 13.54 -8.27
CA ASP A 35 4.38 13.07 -7.78
C ASP A 35 4.32 11.55 -7.54
N VAL A 36 5.38 10.83 -7.94
CA VAL A 36 5.45 9.37 -7.85
C VAL A 36 5.13 8.87 -6.43
N ILE A 37 5.67 9.52 -5.40
CA ILE A 37 5.42 9.15 -4.00
C ILE A 37 3.94 9.29 -3.59
N ILE A 38 3.21 10.24 -4.17
CA ILE A 38 1.77 10.42 -3.90
C ILE A 38 0.96 9.37 -4.62
N ILE A 39 1.30 9.04 -5.87
CA ILE A 39 0.67 7.94 -6.60
C ILE A 39 0.88 6.63 -5.85
N ASP A 40 2.13 6.33 -5.48
CA ASP A 40 2.51 5.16 -4.69
C ASP A 40 1.77 5.10 -3.35
N PHE A 41 1.62 6.23 -2.66
CA PHE A 41 0.90 6.30 -1.39
C PHE A 41 -0.55 5.80 -1.53
N TRP A 42 -1.26 6.27 -2.55
CA TRP A 42 -2.64 5.85 -2.76
C TRP A 42 -2.73 4.39 -3.19
N GLU A 43 -1.84 3.93 -4.08
CA GLU A 43 -1.79 2.51 -4.49
C GLU A 43 -1.52 1.59 -3.30
N VAL A 44 -0.52 1.92 -2.48
CA VAL A 44 -0.20 1.20 -1.25
C VAL A 44 -1.40 1.17 -0.32
N LEU A 45 -1.98 2.33 0.02
CA LEU A 45 -3.10 2.42 0.96
C LEU A 45 -4.33 1.63 0.47
N GLN A 46 -4.60 1.67 -0.83
CA GLN A 46 -5.72 0.97 -1.46
C GLN A 46 -5.52 -0.56 -1.48
N SER A 47 -4.26 -1.02 -1.57
CA SER A 47 -3.88 -2.43 -1.49
C SER A 47 -3.85 -3.02 -0.06
N LEU A 48 -3.95 -2.19 0.98
CA LEU A 48 -3.99 -2.67 2.37
C LEU A 48 -5.32 -3.39 2.68
N SER A 49 -5.31 -4.23 3.72
CA SER A 49 -6.53 -4.82 4.25
C SER A 49 -7.48 -3.76 4.81
N ASP A 50 -8.78 -4.06 4.87
CA ASP A 50 -9.77 -3.13 5.41
C ASP A 50 -9.51 -2.76 6.87
N GLU A 51 -8.93 -3.69 7.65
CA GLU A 51 -8.47 -3.42 9.02
C GLU A 51 -7.37 -2.36 9.05
N LEU A 52 -6.36 -2.47 8.20
CA LEU A 52 -5.27 -1.50 8.12
C LEU A 52 -5.74 -0.16 7.54
N LYS A 53 -6.72 -0.15 6.64
CA LYS A 53 -7.34 1.09 6.14
C LYS A 53 -8.08 1.84 7.25
N LYS A 54 -8.81 1.13 8.12
CA LYS A 54 -9.46 1.72 9.30
C LYS A 54 -8.43 2.26 10.30
N LYS A 55 -7.36 1.50 10.57
CA LYS A 55 -6.23 1.96 11.41
C LYS A 55 -5.55 3.18 10.83
N PHE A 56 -5.38 3.25 9.51
CA PHE A 56 -4.89 4.45 8.84
C PHE A 56 -5.81 5.65 9.07
N LEU A 57 -7.14 5.47 8.93
CA LEU A 57 -8.10 6.54 9.14
C LEU A 57 -8.03 7.08 10.57
N LEU A 58 -7.97 6.17 11.56
CA LEU A 58 -7.77 6.52 12.96
C LEU A 58 -6.44 7.23 13.19
N PHE A 59 -5.34 6.71 12.63
CA PHE A 59 -4.01 7.32 12.73
C PHE A 59 -4.00 8.76 12.18
N ALA A 60 -4.61 8.96 11.02
CA ALA A 60 -4.58 10.23 10.31
C ALA A 60 -5.54 11.28 10.88
N THR A 61 -6.69 10.86 11.41
CA THR A 61 -7.82 11.75 11.76
C THR A 61 -8.26 11.67 13.22
N GLY A 62 -7.73 10.71 13.99
CA GLY A 62 -8.17 10.45 15.36
C GLY A 62 -9.55 9.78 15.45
N SER A 63 -10.18 9.45 14.32
CA SER A 63 -11.44 8.69 14.25
C SER A 63 -11.37 7.65 13.15
N ASP A 64 -11.96 6.48 13.38
CA ASP A 64 -12.19 5.46 12.35
C ASP A 64 -13.56 5.63 11.66
N ARG A 65 -14.30 6.71 11.98
CA ARG A 65 -15.63 6.99 11.45
C ARG A 65 -15.58 7.91 10.24
N VAL A 66 -16.34 7.56 9.21
CA VAL A 66 -16.55 8.38 8.00
C VAL A 66 -17.79 9.26 8.21
N PRO A 67 -17.79 10.55 7.83
CA PRO A 67 -19.00 11.37 7.89
C PRO A 67 -20.18 10.73 7.14
N VAL A 68 -21.42 11.09 7.51
CA VAL A 68 -22.64 10.59 6.85
C VAL A 68 -22.63 10.88 5.34
N GLY A 69 -22.08 12.03 4.94
CA GLY A 69 -21.90 12.41 3.54
C GLY A 69 -20.79 11.65 2.80
N GLY A 70 -20.05 10.77 3.49
CA GLY A 70 -18.91 10.04 2.94
C GLY A 70 -17.56 10.75 3.13
N MET A 71 -16.51 10.16 2.58
CA MET A 71 -15.14 10.69 2.71
C MET A 71 -14.90 11.96 1.89
N GLY A 72 -15.76 12.25 0.90
CA GLY A 72 -15.70 13.50 0.11
C GLY A 72 -16.09 14.76 0.90
N GLU A 73 -16.63 14.61 2.10
CA GLU A 73 -16.92 15.73 3.01
C GLU A 73 -15.82 15.91 4.08
N MET A 74 -14.75 15.10 4.02
CA MET A 74 -13.62 15.23 4.94
C MET A 74 -12.61 16.25 4.42
N THR A 75 -11.89 16.87 5.35
CA THR A 75 -10.64 17.55 5.03
C THR A 75 -9.48 16.60 5.30
N PHE A 76 -8.54 16.48 4.37
CA PHE A 76 -7.31 15.71 4.57
C PHE A 76 -6.14 16.40 3.88
N LYS A 77 -4.99 16.46 4.54
CA LYS A 77 -3.81 17.16 4.01
C LYS A 77 -2.59 16.24 4.05
N ILE A 78 -1.81 16.19 2.97
CA ILE A 78 -0.50 15.52 2.93
C ILE A 78 0.59 16.57 2.77
N THR A 79 1.51 16.63 3.73
CA THR A 79 2.61 17.60 3.75
C THR A 79 3.95 16.90 3.62
N ARG A 80 4.82 17.42 2.74
CA ARG A 80 6.19 16.94 2.59
C ARG A 80 7.05 17.34 3.78
N VAL A 81 7.89 16.42 4.24
CA VAL A 81 9.03 16.75 5.11
C VAL A 81 10.33 16.76 4.30
N THR A 82 11.02 17.89 4.28
CA THR A 82 12.37 18.02 3.75
C THR A 82 13.35 17.76 4.91
N ASN A 83 14.31 16.84 4.74
CA ASN A 83 15.40 16.49 5.67
C ASN A 83 15.21 15.30 6.63
N LYS A 84 14.16 14.48 6.46
CA LYS A 84 13.97 13.27 7.29
C LYS A 84 13.47 12.06 6.48
N PRO A 85 14.20 11.60 5.44
CA PRO A 85 13.74 10.55 4.53
C PRO A 85 13.58 9.17 5.21
N ASP A 86 14.29 8.93 6.32
CA ASP A 86 14.27 7.63 7.02
C ASP A 86 13.23 7.56 8.15
N ASN A 87 12.61 8.69 8.49
CA ASN A 87 11.62 8.76 9.56
C ASN A 87 10.33 8.01 9.18
N LEU A 88 9.53 7.66 10.18
CA LEU A 88 8.16 7.22 9.98
C LEU A 88 7.29 8.42 9.56
N PRO A 89 6.18 8.19 8.83
CA PRO A 89 5.18 9.23 8.65
C PRO A 89 4.57 9.59 10.01
N GLU A 90 4.18 10.85 10.15
CA GLU A 90 3.59 11.40 11.37
C GLU A 90 2.19 11.94 11.05
N ALA A 91 1.29 11.93 12.03
CA ALA A 91 -0.06 12.47 11.87
C ALA A 91 -0.35 13.59 12.89
N HIS A 92 -1.05 14.62 12.42
CA HIS A 92 -1.64 15.65 13.26
C HIS A 92 -3.16 15.56 13.12
N THR A 93 -3.77 14.77 14.00
CA THR A 93 -5.20 14.42 13.95
C THR A 93 -6.11 15.65 14.07
N CYS A 94 -5.72 16.67 14.84
CA CYS A 94 -6.45 17.93 14.95
C CYS A 94 -6.69 18.63 13.60
N PHE A 95 -5.84 18.35 12.60
CA PHE A 95 -5.89 18.97 11.28
C PHE A 95 -6.11 17.95 10.16
N ASN A 96 -6.38 16.68 10.49
CA ASN A 96 -6.41 15.56 9.53
C ASN A 96 -5.21 15.61 8.58
N GLN A 97 -3.99 15.78 9.13
CA GLN A 97 -2.79 15.99 8.35
C GLN A 97 -1.83 14.81 8.50
N LEU A 98 -1.36 14.29 7.37
CA LEU A 98 -0.26 13.35 7.28
C LEU A 98 1.01 14.08 6.85
N VAL A 99 2.07 13.97 7.65
CA VAL A 99 3.42 14.39 7.30
C VAL A 99 4.14 13.19 6.68
N LEU A 100 4.41 13.27 5.38
CA LEU A 100 4.92 12.17 4.58
C LEU A 100 6.36 12.44 4.11
N PRO A 101 7.36 11.67 4.58
CA PRO A 101 8.69 11.68 4.00
C PRO A 101 8.72 11.21 2.54
N ASN A 102 9.63 11.78 1.76
CA ASN A 102 9.80 11.42 0.36
C ASN A 102 10.64 10.15 0.24
N TYR A 103 10.02 8.99 0.46
CA TYR A 103 10.69 7.70 0.36
C TYR A 103 11.14 7.40 -1.07
N SER A 104 12.23 6.65 -1.21
CA SER A 104 12.84 6.34 -2.51
C SER A 104 12.12 5.23 -3.29
N THR A 105 11.33 4.40 -2.62
CA THR A 105 10.59 3.28 -3.24
C THR A 105 9.24 3.06 -2.58
N GLN A 106 8.29 2.52 -3.35
CA GLN A 106 6.97 2.10 -2.89
C GLN A 106 7.05 1.08 -1.73
N GLU A 107 8.04 0.18 -1.74
CA GLU A 107 8.23 -0.81 -0.68
C GLU A 107 8.61 -0.16 0.65
N ILE A 108 9.51 0.83 0.64
CA ILE A 108 9.88 1.57 1.86
C ILE A 108 8.66 2.33 2.39
N LEU A 109 7.91 2.98 1.50
CA LEU A 109 6.66 3.66 1.84
C LEU A 109 5.67 2.71 2.52
N ARG A 110 5.42 1.53 1.93
CA ARG A 110 4.52 0.51 2.49
C ARG A 110 4.95 0.09 3.89
N GLN A 111 6.22 -0.29 4.04
CA GLN A 111 6.76 -0.74 5.33
C GLN A 111 6.63 0.35 6.39
N LYS A 112 7.09 1.57 6.11
CA LYS A 112 7.07 2.69 7.06
C LYS A 112 5.65 3.11 7.41
N LEU A 113 4.73 3.10 6.45
CA LEU A 113 3.31 3.40 6.68
C LEU A 113 2.66 2.36 7.60
N ILE A 114 2.85 1.06 7.33
CA ILE A 114 2.32 -0.02 8.17
C ILE A 114 2.86 0.07 9.60
N ILE A 115 4.16 0.37 9.75
CA ILE A 115 4.78 0.56 11.05
C ILE A 115 4.12 1.73 11.80
N ALA A 116 3.93 2.88 11.15
CA ALA A 116 3.33 4.04 11.79
C ALA A 116 1.89 3.79 12.24
N ILE A 117 1.04 3.25 11.36
CA ILE A 117 -0.39 3.00 11.69
C ILE A 117 -0.54 1.91 12.75
N SER A 118 0.36 0.92 12.80
CA SER A 118 0.28 -0.17 13.77
C SER A 118 0.80 0.20 15.16
N ASN A 119 1.67 1.22 15.26
CA ASN A 119 2.23 1.67 16.54
C ASN A 119 1.48 2.88 17.14
N ALA A 120 0.50 3.44 16.43
CA ALA A 120 -0.29 4.58 16.88
C ALA A 120 -1.22 4.27 18.07
N GLU A 121 -1.63 3.01 18.24
CA GLU A 121 -2.55 2.57 19.31
C GLU A 121 -1.85 2.04 20.58
N GLY A 122 -0.52 2.10 20.66
CA GLY A 122 0.28 1.56 21.77
C GLY A 122 1.15 0.38 21.35
N PHE A 123 2.33 0.25 21.97
CA PHE A 123 3.44 -0.70 21.68
C PHE A 123 3.05 -1.97 20.88
N GLY A 124 3.04 -1.86 19.54
CA GLY A 124 2.58 -2.90 18.61
C GLY A 124 3.70 -3.79 18.04
N LEU A 125 4.71 -4.14 18.86
CA LEU A 125 5.88 -4.91 18.39
C LEU A 125 5.52 -6.34 17.95
N GLU A 126 4.44 -6.90 18.47
CA GLU A 126 4.05 -8.31 18.28
C GLU A 126 3.37 -8.61 16.94
N ASN A 127 2.79 -7.60 16.27
CA ASN A 127 2.16 -7.77 14.95
C ASN A 127 3.07 -7.37 13.77
N MET A 128 4.17 -6.65 14.03
CA MET A 128 5.13 -6.22 13.01
C MET A 128 5.89 -7.39 12.36
N ALA A 129 6.33 -8.37 13.17
CA ALA A 129 7.11 -9.49 12.67
C ALA A 129 6.29 -10.36 11.71
N ARG A 130 5.06 -10.70 12.08
CA ARG A 130 4.20 -11.58 11.28
C ARG A 130 3.79 -10.97 9.94
N GLY A 131 3.42 -9.69 9.91
CA GLY A 131 3.02 -9.01 8.67
C GLY A 131 4.17 -8.86 7.67
N ILE A 132 5.36 -8.47 8.17
CA ILE A 132 6.56 -8.32 7.33
C ILE A 132 7.06 -9.70 6.85
N GLU A 133 7.01 -10.73 7.68
CA GLU A 133 7.37 -12.10 7.28
C GLU A 133 6.40 -12.67 6.24
N GLU A 134 5.09 -12.48 6.40
CA GLU A 134 4.09 -12.98 5.46
C GLU A 134 4.20 -12.28 4.10
N GLU A 135 4.38 -10.95 4.06
CA GLU A 135 4.57 -10.21 2.81
C GLU A 135 5.94 -10.47 2.17
N GLY A 136 7.00 -10.52 2.97
CA GLY A 136 8.34 -10.90 2.52
C GLY A 136 8.39 -12.32 1.96
N ALA A 137 7.68 -13.27 2.58
CA ALA A 137 7.56 -14.64 2.10
C ALA A 137 6.77 -14.73 0.79
N ARG A 138 5.71 -13.92 0.61
CA ARG A 138 4.96 -13.83 -0.65
C ARG A 138 5.84 -13.29 -1.77
N HIS A 139 6.58 -12.21 -1.53
CA HIS A 139 7.50 -11.64 -2.53
C HIS A 139 8.65 -12.60 -2.88
N GLN A 140 9.28 -13.24 -1.89
CA GLN A 140 10.32 -14.25 -2.15
C GLN A 140 9.77 -15.48 -2.88
N GLY A 141 8.54 -15.89 -2.59
CA GLY A 141 7.85 -16.98 -3.29
C GLY A 141 7.72 -16.68 -4.79
N ILE A 142 7.26 -15.47 -5.12
CA ILE A 142 7.11 -15.00 -6.51
C ILE A 142 8.47 -14.99 -7.23
N TRP A 143 9.54 -14.48 -6.62
CA TRP A 143 10.88 -14.47 -7.23
C TRP A 143 11.50 -15.87 -7.39
N ARG A 144 11.25 -16.79 -6.45
CA ARG A 144 11.67 -18.19 -6.58
C ARG A 144 10.92 -18.92 -7.68
N GLU A 145 9.65 -18.59 -7.89
CA GLU A 145 8.85 -19.17 -8.97
C GLU A 145 9.24 -18.58 -10.33
N ALA A 146 9.40 -17.26 -10.42
CA ALA A 146 9.91 -16.58 -11.60
C ALA A 146 11.29 -17.09 -12.02
N SER A 147 12.23 -17.23 -11.07
CA SER A 147 13.57 -17.79 -11.34
C SER A 147 13.52 -19.24 -11.82
N ARG A 148 12.64 -20.07 -11.24
CA ARG A 148 12.46 -21.47 -11.68
C ARG A 148 11.87 -21.56 -13.09
N ASN A 149 10.91 -20.71 -13.42
CA ASN A 149 10.29 -20.69 -14.74
C ASN A 149 11.28 -20.18 -15.80
N MET A 150 12.12 -19.21 -15.46
CA MET A 150 13.19 -18.73 -16.33
C MET A 150 14.26 -19.80 -16.58
N ALA A 151 14.69 -20.53 -15.54
CA ALA A 151 15.64 -21.63 -15.68
C ALA A 151 15.10 -22.77 -16.56
N ARG A 152 13.82 -23.13 -16.41
CA ARG A 152 13.16 -24.12 -17.29
C ARG A 152 13.10 -23.66 -18.75
N GLY A 153 12.81 -22.38 -18.98
CA GLY A 153 12.80 -21.81 -20.34
C GLY A 153 14.16 -21.93 -21.04
N ILE A 154 15.25 -21.68 -20.29
CA ILE A 154 16.62 -21.82 -20.80
C ILE A 154 16.94 -23.29 -21.13
N GLU A 155 16.59 -24.25 -20.27
CA GLU A 155 16.81 -25.68 -20.53
C GLU A 155 16.04 -26.19 -21.76
N GLU A 156 14.79 -25.73 -21.96
CA GLU A 156 13.97 -26.07 -23.13
C GLU A 156 14.50 -25.47 -24.43
N GLU A 157 15.14 -24.31 -24.37
CA GLU A 157 15.76 -23.65 -25.52
C GLU A 157 17.09 -24.34 -25.90
N ASP A 158 17.89 -24.71 -24.91
CA ASP A 158 19.13 -25.48 -25.06
C ASP A 158 18.87 -26.88 -25.65
N ALA A 159 17.79 -27.55 -25.20
CA ALA A 159 17.37 -28.84 -25.73
C ALA A 159 16.95 -28.75 -27.21
N ARG A 160 16.25 -27.68 -27.59
CA ARG A 160 15.86 -27.41 -28.99
C ARG A 160 17.07 -27.12 -29.88
N HIS A 161 18.08 -26.41 -29.38
CA HIS A 161 19.31 -26.14 -30.12
C HIS A 161 20.18 -27.40 -30.31
N ARG A 162 20.28 -28.26 -29.29
CA ARG A 162 20.99 -29.56 -29.41
C ARG A 162 20.30 -30.54 -30.34
N GLY A 163 18.98 -30.47 -30.48
CA GLY A 163 18.21 -31.25 -31.45
C GLY A 163 18.54 -30.92 -32.91
N ARG A 164 18.67 -29.62 -33.25
CA ARG A 164 18.95 -29.17 -34.63
C ARG A 164 20.37 -29.50 -35.11
N GLY A 165 21.35 -29.60 -34.20
CA GLY A 165 22.73 -29.97 -34.55
C GLY A 165 22.89 -31.44 -34.99
N ARG A 166 22.02 -32.35 -34.51
CA ARG A 166 22.08 -33.78 -34.87
C ARG A 166 21.44 -34.09 -36.23
N GLU A 167 20.49 -33.28 -36.68
CA GLU A 167 19.81 -33.48 -37.97
C GLU A 167 20.62 -32.94 -39.15
N ALA A 168 21.44 -31.89 -38.93
CA ALA A 168 22.34 -31.34 -39.96
C ALA A 168 23.50 -32.27 -40.34
N SER A 169 23.99 -33.12 -39.42
CA SER A 169 25.06 -34.10 -39.71
C SER A 169 24.61 -35.34 -40.48
N ARG A 170 23.29 -35.56 -40.65
CA ARG A 170 22.76 -36.76 -41.32
C ARG A 170 22.43 -36.56 -42.81
N LYS A 171 22.49 -35.33 -43.34
CA LYS A 171 22.22 -35.01 -44.76
C LYS A 171 23.48 -34.77 -45.61
N LYS A 172 24.67 -35.13 -45.11
CA LYS A 172 25.95 -35.03 -45.84
C LYS A 172 26.67 -36.38 -46.04
N ALA A 173 25.98 -37.50 -45.82
CA ALA A 173 26.46 -38.84 -46.14
C ALA A 173 25.68 -39.41 -47.33
#